data_AF-A0A6A5V2P2-F1
#
_entry.id   AF-A0A6A5V2P2-F1
#
_cell.length_a   1.000
_cell.length_b   1.000
_cell.length_c   1.000
_cell.angle_alpha   90.00
_cell.angle_beta   90.00
_cell.angle_gamma   90.00
#
_symmetry.space_group_name_H-M   'P 1'
#
loop_
_entity.id
_entity.type
_entity.pdbx_description
1 polymer ?
#
loop_
_entity_poly.entity_id
_entity_poly.type
_entity_poly.pdbx_seq_one_letter_code
_entity_poly.pdbx_strand_id
1 'polypeptide(L)'
;MPSYVIVGTSAGYGLDYQFLRTISEQDPQNVVIAVVRSPKEFQAKLDAEDQAKVDAEKQAKVDAEKQAKLDTGARCQWPQKNVHIIYGDMDSHTSRKSAADKTAEITGGVVDYLIVNACNNSLPTLFMKPAEFVDNEDLYLNELTQAMRTNVGGNLFAFNAFMRLILKSNIKRVAAITSAAAARDFIFEAEYSEHIQYATSKAALNTLVAKFAARYKNDGVLFVALHTGFVDTYPNAPKNFRRGLLCIGLTRR
;
A
#
# COMPACT_ATOMS: atom_id res chain seq x y z
N MET A 1 -9.23 -15.70 -14.58
CA MET A 1 -8.41 -14.47 -14.54
C MET A 1 -8.33 -14.04 -13.09
N PRO A 2 -7.15 -13.76 -12.54
CA PRO A 2 -7.03 -13.44 -11.13
C PRO A 2 -7.49 -12.00 -10.84
N SER A 3 -8.06 -11.84 -9.64
CA SER A 3 -8.60 -10.59 -9.13
C SER A 3 -7.78 -10.11 -7.93
N TYR A 4 -7.41 -8.83 -7.96
CA TYR A 4 -6.53 -8.21 -6.97
C TYR A 4 -7.25 -7.03 -6.34
N VAL A 5 -7.28 -6.97 -5.01
CA VAL A 5 -7.78 -5.81 -4.26
C VAL A 5 -6.62 -5.18 -3.52
N ILE A 6 -6.38 -3.89 -3.76
CA ILE A 6 -5.32 -3.12 -3.10
C ILE A 6 -5.98 -2.02 -2.27
N VAL A 7 -5.95 -2.17 -0.94
CA VAL A 7 -6.56 -1.24 0.02
C VAL A 7 -5.55 -0.25 0.53
N GLY A 8 -5.93 1.03 0.51
CA GLY A 8 -5.04 2.12 0.89
C GLY A 8 -4.20 2.59 -0.26
N THR A 9 -4.72 2.49 -1.48
CA THR A 9 -4.09 3.16 -2.61
C THR A 9 -4.26 4.66 -2.37
N SER A 10 -3.16 5.36 -2.11
CA SER A 10 -3.14 6.78 -1.83
C SER A 10 -2.94 7.56 -3.12
N ALA A 11 -3.21 8.86 -3.10
CA ALA A 11 -2.84 9.74 -4.20
C ALA A 11 -1.31 9.93 -4.32
N GLY A 12 -0.48 9.34 -3.45
CA GLY A 12 0.99 9.40 -3.58
C GLY A 12 1.55 8.32 -4.50
N TYR A 13 2.83 8.43 -4.88
CA TYR A 13 3.57 7.42 -5.63
C TYR A 13 4.04 6.28 -4.70
N GLY A 14 3.12 5.80 -3.87
CA GLY A 14 3.36 4.81 -2.84
C GLY A 14 3.64 3.41 -3.40
N LEU A 15 4.04 2.50 -2.50
CA LEU A 15 4.18 1.07 -2.82
C LEU A 15 2.89 0.48 -3.41
N ASP A 16 1.76 0.88 -2.87
CA ASP A 16 0.40 0.58 -3.33
C ASP A 16 0.17 0.95 -4.79
N TYR A 17 0.61 2.13 -5.20
CA TYR A 17 0.55 2.57 -6.58
C TYR A 17 1.42 1.69 -7.50
N GLN A 18 2.63 1.37 -7.04
CA GLN A 18 3.54 0.53 -7.82
C GLN A 18 3.05 -0.93 -7.93
N PHE A 19 2.39 -1.47 -6.90
CA PHE A 19 1.73 -2.78 -6.99
C PHE A 19 0.63 -2.77 -8.05
N LEU A 20 -0.24 -1.76 -8.02
CA LEU A 20 -1.31 -1.61 -8.99
C LEU A 20 -0.76 -1.58 -10.41
N ARG A 21 0.26 -0.74 -10.64
CA ARG A 21 0.91 -0.59 -11.94
C ARG A 21 1.52 -1.91 -12.41
N THR A 22 2.35 -2.54 -11.57
CA THR A 22 3.06 -3.76 -11.95
C THR A 22 2.10 -4.91 -12.24
N ILE A 23 1.06 -5.10 -11.40
CA ILE A 23 0.07 -6.17 -11.57
C ILE A 23 -0.78 -5.94 -12.82
N SER A 24 -1.14 -4.69 -13.09
CA SER A 24 -1.93 -4.33 -14.27
C SER A 24 -1.12 -4.47 -15.57
N GLU A 25 0.13 -4.02 -15.58
CA GLU A 25 1.03 -4.11 -16.73
C GLU A 25 1.47 -5.55 -17.04
N GLN A 26 1.54 -6.42 -16.03
CA GLN A 26 1.98 -7.80 -16.19
C GLN A 26 0.99 -8.65 -17.00
N ASP A 27 -0.31 -8.49 -16.77
CA ASP A 27 -1.36 -9.18 -17.53
C ASP A 27 -2.62 -8.31 -17.63
N PRO A 28 -3.00 -7.84 -18.84
CA PRO A 28 -4.21 -7.05 -19.07
C PRO A 28 -5.52 -7.76 -18.71
N GLN A 29 -5.50 -9.08 -18.53
CA GLN A 29 -6.67 -9.85 -18.10
C GLN A 29 -6.91 -9.79 -16.59
N ASN A 30 -5.93 -9.34 -15.81
CA ASN A 30 -6.07 -9.19 -14.36
C ASN A 30 -7.13 -8.15 -14.04
N VAL A 31 -8.04 -8.44 -13.11
CA VAL A 31 -8.97 -7.43 -12.60
C VAL A 31 -8.36 -6.81 -11.35
N VAL A 32 -8.01 -5.53 -11.40
CA VAL A 32 -7.33 -4.84 -10.31
C VAL A 32 -8.27 -3.79 -9.71
N ILE A 33 -8.55 -3.91 -8.41
CA ILE A 33 -9.41 -3.02 -7.66
C ILE A 33 -8.55 -2.16 -6.74
N ALA A 34 -8.56 -0.85 -6.97
CA ALA A 34 -7.91 0.14 -6.13
C ALA A 34 -8.93 0.73 -5.14
N VAL A 35 -8.77 0.45 -3.84
CA VAL A 35 -9.62 1.04 -2.80
C VAL A 35 -8.91 2.26 -2.21
N VAL A 36 -9.47 3.45 -2.46
CA VAL A 36 -8.86 4.77 -2.23
C VAL A 36 -9.79 5.68 -1.41
N ARG A 37 -9.24 6.63 -0.64
CA ARG A 37 -10.05 7.65 0.05
C ARG A 37 -10.56 8.76 -0.86
N SER A 38 -9.81 9.09 -1.92
CA SER A 38 -10.13 10.18 -2.85
C SER A 38 -10.14 9.67 -4.31
N PRO A 39 -11.24 9.05 -4.79
CA PRO A 39 -11.30 8.50 -6.15
C PRO A 39 -11.02 9.53 -7.25
N LYS A 40 -11.54 10.75 -7.11
CA LYS A 40 -11.37 11.83 -8.11
C LYS A 40 -9.91 12.25 -8.25
N GLU A 41 -9.23 12.46 -7.12
CA GLU A 41 -7.81 12.85 -7.10
C GLU A 41 -6.92 11.74 -7.64
N PHE A 42 -7.27 10.47 -7.35
CA PHE A 42 -6.53 9.33 -7.85
C PHE A 42 -6.70 9.17 -9.36
N GLN A 43 -7.93 9.27 -9.88
CA GLN A 43 -8.20 9.20 -11.32
C GLN A 43 -7.47 10.30 -12.09
N ALA A 44 -7.53 11.55 -11.61
CA ALA A 44 -6.85 12.67 -12.26
C ALA A 44 -5.32 12.45 -12.40
N LYS A 45 -4.72 11.71 -11.46
CA LYS A 45 -3.29 11.36 -11.53
C LYS A 45 -3.00 10.28 -12.56
N LEU A 46 -3.84 9.25 -12.63
CA LEU A 46 -3.74 8.23 -13.68
C LEU A 46 -3.83 8.90 -15.06
N ASP A 47 -4.78 9.81 -15.24
CA ASP A 47 -4.98 10.52 -16.50
C ASP A 47 -3.78 11.40 -16.86
N ALA A 48 -3.21 12.11 -15.88
CA ALA A 48 -2.02 12.93 -16.08
C ALA A 48 -0.78 12.12 -16.47
N GLU A 49 -0.60 10.91 -15.91
CA GLU A 49 0.51 10.03 -16.27
C GLU A 49 0.36 9.45 -17.68
N ASP A 50 -0.86 9.06 -18.05
CA ASP A 50 -1.14 8.57 -19.39
C ASP A 50 -0.82 9.64 -20.43
N GLN A 51 -1.23 10.89 -20.15
CA GLN A 51 -0.91 12.02 -21.00
C GLN A 51 0.61 12.26 -21.08
N ALA A 52 1.32 12.25 -19.95
CA ALA A 52 2.77 12.43 -19.93
C ALA A 52 3.53 11.33 -20.70
N LYS A 53 3.05 10.08 -20.67
CA LYS A 53 3.64 8.97 -21.43
C LYS A 53 3.33 9.04 -22.92
N VAL A 54 2.10 9.41 -23.28
CA VAL A 54 1.71 9.67 -24.67
C VAL A 54 2.56 10.80 -25.26
N ASP A 55 2.82 11.85 -24.48
CA ASP A 55 3.63 12.98 -24.91
C ASP A 55 5.13 12.63 -24.95
N ALA A 56 5.63 11.82 -24.01
CA ALA A 56 6.99 11.28 -24.05
C ALA A 56 7.22 10.33 -25.24
N GLU A 57 6.23 9.51 -25.61
CA GLU A 57 6.29 8.65 -26.80
C GLU A 57 6.24 9.46 -28.11
N LYS A 58 5.46 10.54 -28.15
CA LYS A 58 5.46 11.47 -29.28
C LYS A 58 6.81 12.16 -29.41
N GLN A 59 7.41 12.60 -28.30
CA GLN A 59 8.72 13.23 -28.29
C GLN A 59 9.83 12.22 -28.67
N ALA A 60 9.77 10.99 -28.15
CA ALA A 60 10.71 9.93 -28.50
C ALA A 60 10.60 9.50 -29.97
N LYS A 61 9.42 9.59 -30.60
CA LYS A 61 9.26 9.38 -32.06
C LYS A 61 9.85 10.51 -32.90
N VAL A 62 9.87 11.75 -32.40
CA VAL A 62 10.56 12.87 -33.06
C VAL A 62 12.09 12.70 -32.97
N ASP A 63 12.59 12.12 -31.88
CA ASP A 63 14.03 11.86 -31.71
C ASP A 63 14.51 10.54 -32.38
N ALA A 64 13.59 9.60 -32.65
CA ALA A 64 13.88 8.29 -33.25
C ALA A 64 14.08 8.31 -34.79
N GLU A 65 13.78 9.41 -35.49
CA GLU A 65 14.14 9.56 -36.91
C GLU A 65 15.67 9.66 -37.15
N LYS A 66 16.50 9.67 -36.10
CA LYS A 66 17.97 9.77 -36.22
C LYS A 66 18.78 8.48 -36.02
N GLN A 67 18.23 7.35 -35.58
CA GLN A 67 19.04 6.12 -35.50
C GLN A 67 18.21 4.85 -35.73
N ALA A 68 18.43 4.21 -36.87
CA ALA A 68 17.74 3.01 -37.28
C ALA A 68 18.34 1.73 -36.67
N LYS A 69 17.41 0.88 -36.19
CA LYS A 69 17.45 -0.59 -35.94
C LYS A 69 18.18 -1.11 -34.68
N LEU A 70 17.41 -1.58 -33.69
CA LEU A 70 17.10 -3.01 -33.48
C LEU A 70 15.98 -3.22 -32.43
N ASP A 71 15.18 -4.25 -32.65
CA ASP A 71 14.19 -4.94 -31.80
C ASP A 71 12.91 -4.23 -31.32
N THR A 72 11.86 -4.53 -32.09
CA THR A 72 10.44 -4.58 -31.71
C THR A 72 10.21 -5.40 -30.45
N GLY A 73 9.85 -4.73 -29.36
CA GLY A 73 9.21 -5.32 -28.19
C GLY A 73 8.20 -4.34 -27.63
N ALA A 74 6.91 -4.62 -27.79
CA ALA A 74 5.82 -3.83 -27.24
C ALA A 74 5.99 -3.59 -25.74
N ARG A 75 5.81 -2.33 -25.30
CA ARG A 75 5.40 -1.82 -23.96
C ARG A 75 5.62 -0.29 -23.97
N CYS A 76 4.73 0.59 -23.52
CA CYS A 76 3.78 0.53 -22.41
C CYS A 76 2.64 1.57 -22.59
N GLN A 77 1.56 1.22 -23.30
CA GLN A 77 0.27 1.88 -23.05
C GLN A 77 -0.23 1.39 -21.69
N TRP A 78 -0.50 2.29 -20.74
CA TRP A 78 -1.19 1.95 -19.50
C TRP A 78 -2.56 1.34 -19.84
N PRO A 79 -2.87 0.11 -19.40
CA PRO A 79 -4.22 -0.38 -19.54
C PRO A 79 -5.06 0.23 -18.41
N GLN A 80 -5.71 1.36 -18.68
CA GLN A 80 -6.82 1.83 -17.83
C GLN A 80 -7.99 0.83 -17.82
N LYS A 81 -8.05 -0.12 -18.77
CA LYS A 81 -9.23 -0.97 -18.98
C LYS A 81 -9.52 -1.97 -17.86
N ASN A 82 -8.51 -2.38 -17.09
CA ASN A 82 -8.63 -3.46 -16.11
C ASN A 82 -8.40 -3.00 -14.65
N VAL A 83 -8.25 -1.69 -14.43
CA VAL A 83 -8.15 -1.07 -13.11
C VAL A 83 -9.49 -0.42 -12.76
N HIS A 84 -10.03 -0.77 -11.59
CA HIS A 84 -11.29 -0.23 -11.07
C HIS A 84 -11.05 0.51 -9.77
N ILE A 85 -11.42 1.78 -9.70
CA ILE A 85 -11.22 2.62 -8.53
C ILE A 85 -12.50 2.68 -7.70
N ILE A 86 -12.38 2.34 -6.42
CA ILE A 86 -13.51 2.31 -5.48
C ILE A 86 -13.16 3.14 -4.25
N TYR A 87 -14.14 3.86 -3.72
CA TYR A 87 -13.99 4.56 -2.45
C TYR A 87 -13.94 3.58 -1.28
N GLY A 88 -12.98 3.77 -0.38
CA GLY A 88 -12.96 3.10 0.93
C GLY A 88 -12.03 3.80 1.91
N ASP A 89 -12.44 3.80 3.18
CA ASP A 89 -11.73 4.41 4.29
C ASP A 89 -11.58 3.44 5.46
N MET A 90 -10.34 3.29 5.93
CA MET A 90 -9.98 2.40 7.04
C MET A 90 -10.54 2.83 8.38
N ASP A 91 -11.03 4.07 8.51
CA ASP A 91 -11.64 4.55 9.74
C ASP A 91 -13.18 4.61 9.69
N SER A 92 -13.77 4.23 8.54
CA SER A 92 -15.24 4.16 8.33
C SER A 92 -15.74 2.74 8.03
N HIS A 93 -16.51 2.17 8.96
CA HIS A 93 -17.10 0.83 8.83
C HIS A 93 -17.98 0.70 7.56
N THR A 94 -18.87 1.67 7.33
CA THR A 94 -19.76 1.69 6.18
C THR A 94 -18.99 1.67 4.86
N SER A 95 -17.89 2.43 4.78
CA SER A 95 -17.09 2.51 3.56
C SER A 95 -16.40 1.19 3.22
N ARG A 96 -15.86 0.47 4.21
CA ARG A 96 -15.19 -0.83 3.99
C ARG A 96 -16.15 -1.89 3.49
N LYS A 97 -17.34 -1.95 4.06
CA LYS A 97 -18.38 -2.87 3.61
C LYS A 97 -18.81 -2.54 2.18
N SER A 98 -19.09 -1.26 1.90
CA SER A 98 -19.45 -0.82 0.56
C SER A 98 -18.35 -1.10 -0.48
N ALA A 99 -17.07 -0.96 -0.10
CA ALA A 99 -15.96 -1.29 -0.97
C ALA A 99 -15.91 -2.78 -1.31
N ALA A 100 -16.16 -3.67 -0.33
CA ALA A 100 -16.25 -5.11 -0.56
C ALA A 100 -17.47 -5.47 -1.42
N ASP A 101 -18.63 -4.87 -1.19
CA ASP A 101 -19.85 -5.10 -1.98
C ASP A 101 -19.65 -4.71 -3.45
N LYS A 102 -19.11 -3.51 -3.71
CA LYS A 102 -18.77 -3.06 -5.08
C LYS A 102 -17.70 -3.92 -5.73
N THR A 103 -16.71 -4.38 -4.97
CA THR A 103 -15.70 -5.31 -5.47
C THR A 103 -16.35 -6.62 -5.91
N ALA A 104 -17.33 -7.13 -5.16
CA ALA A 104 -18.07 -8.33 -5.51
C ALA A 104 -18.83 -8.16 -6.83
N GLU A 105 -19.45 -6.99 -7.05
CA GLU A 105 -20.13 -6.67 -8.32
C GLU A 105 -19.18 -6.73 -9.52
N ILE A 106 -17.97 -6.16 -9.38
CA ILE A 106 -16.97 -6.09 -10.46
C ILE A 106 -16.34 -7.46 -10.74
N THR A 107 -16.07 -8.24 -9.69
CA THR A 107 -15.30 -9.49 -9.78
C THR A 107 -16.15 -10.74 -9.98
N GLY A 108 -17.48 -10.61 -9.97
CA GLY A 108 -18.37 -11.78 -9.90
C GLY A 108 -18.34 -12.47 -8.53
N GLY A 109 -17.94 -11.74 -7.49
CA GLY A 109 -17.99 -12.17 -6.09
C GLY A 109 -16.81 -13.02 -5.62
N VAL A 110 -15.69 -13.01 -6.35
CA VAL A 110 -14.46 -13.75 -6.00
C VAL A 110 -13.29 -12.76 -5.93
N VAL A 111 -12.46 -12.87 -4.90
CA VAL A 111 -11.19 -12.13 -4.81
C VAL A 111 -10.07 -13.14 -4.62
N ASP A 112 -9.00 -13.07 -5.42
CA ASP A 112 -7.87 -14.00 -5.33
C ASP A 112 -6.78 -13.49 -4.41
N TYR A 113 -6.48 -12.19 -4.51
CA TYR A 113 -5.45 -11.50 -3.75
C TYR A 113 -6.02 -10.26 -3.07
N LEU A 114 -5.83 -10.17 -1.75
CA LEU A 114 -6.09 -8.95 -0.99
C LEU A 114 -4.77 -8.40 -0.44
N ILE A 115 -4.44 -7.17 -0.80
CA ILE A 115 -3.25 -6.45 -0.31
C ILE A 115 -3.74 -5.24 0.48
N VAL A 116 -3.46 -5.18 1.78
CA VAL A 116 -3.85 -4.06 2.64
C VAL A 116 -2.60 -3.27 3.04
N ASN A 117 -2.45 -2.09 2.43
CA ASN A 117 -1.33 -1.17 2.65
C ASN A 117 -1.72 0.06 3.49
N ALA A 118 -3.02 0.36 3.56
CA ALA A 118 -3.53 1.57 4.20
C ALA A 118 -2.93 1.81 5.59
N CYS A 119 -2.48 3.04 5.81
CA CYS A 119 -1.63 3.40 6.93
C CYS A 119 -1.94 4.80 7.44
N ASN A 120 -1.98 4.94 8.77
CA ASN A 120 -1.78 6.20 9.47
C ASN A 120 -0.34 6.22 10.04
N ASN A 121 0.43 7.22 9.64
CA ASN A 121 1.75 7.48 10.18
C ASN A 121 1.80 8.95 10.62
N SER A 122 1.98 9.16 11.92
CA SER A 122 1.96 10.47 12.54
C SER A 122 3.19 11.28 12.14
N LEU A 123 3.01 12.39 11.42
CA LEU A 123 4.11 13.30 11.10
C LEU A 123 4.67 14.01 12.35
N PRO A 124 3.84 14.50 13.31
CA PRO A 124 4.35 15.19 14.50
C PRO A 124 5.29 14.34 15.37
N THR A 125 4.99 13.05 15.51
CA THR A 125 5.75 12.15 16.40
C THR A 125 6.78 11.31 15.66
N LEU A 126 6.94 11.52 14.35
CA LEU A 126 7.75 10.69 13.47
C LEU A 126 9.17 10.49 14.02
N PHE A 127 9.83 11.58 14.43
CA PHE A 127 11.21 11.57 14.88
C PHE A 127 11.39 11.70 16.40
N MET A 128 10.31 11.66 17.17
CA MET A 128 10.40 11.79 18.63
C MET A 128 10.94 10.51 19.26
N LYS A 129 11.87 10.69 20.20
CA LYS A 129 12.49 9.64 21.02
C LYS A 129 11.77 9.48 22.36
N PRO A 130 12.01 8.39 23.11
CA PRO A 130 11.24 8.09 24.33
C PRO A 130 11.22 9.21 25.37
N ALA A 131 12.36 9.87 25.59
CA ALA A 131 12.48 10.95 26.58
C ALA A 131 11.73 12.23 26.18
N GLU A 132 11.43 12.42 24.89
CA GLU A 132 10.72 13.61 24.39
C GLU A 132 9.20 13.54 24.65
N PHE A 133 8.71 12.41 25.16
CA PHE A 133 7.31 12.26 25.57
C PHE A 133 7.05 12.65 27.03
N VAL A 134 8.08 12.98 27.81
CA VAL A 134 7.90 13.57 29.14
C VAL A 134 7.10 14.88 28.98
N ASP A 135 6.04 15.03 29.77
CA ASP A 135 5.09 16.15 29.72
C ASP A 135 4.32 16.27 28.38
N ASN A 136 4.37 15.24 27.53
CA ASN A 136 3.66 15.16 26.23
C ASN A 136 2.83 13.87 26.13
N GLU A 137 2.28 13.38 27.25
CA GLU A 137 1.56 12.12 27.35
C GLU A 137 0.29 12.10 26.48
N ASP A 138 -0.44 13.22 26.43
CA ASP A 138 -1.64 13.34 25.60
C ASP A 138 -1.32 13.23 24.11
N LEU A 139 -0.21 13.85 23.66
CA LEU A 139 0.26 13.70 22.29
C LEU A 139 0.61 12.24 22.01
N TYR A 140 1.32 11.57 22.91
CA TYR A 140 1.66 10.16 22.75
C TYR A 140 0.41 9.29 22.59
N LEU A 141 -0.54 9.42 23.51
CA LEU A 141 -1.75 8.59 23.56
C LEU A 141 -2.70 8.84 22.40
N ASN A 142 -2.86 10.09 21.96
CA ASN A 142 -3.71 10.44 20.83
C ASN A 142 -3.16 9.84 19.52
N GLU A 143 -1.85 10.01 19.28
CA GLU A 143 -1.22 9.47 18.08
C GLU A 143 -1.16 7.94 18.09
N LEU A 144 -0.93 7.31 19.25
CA LEU A 144 -1.01 5.86 19.39
C LEU A 144 -2.43 5.35 19.13
N THR A 145 -3.44 6.03 19.68
CA THR A 145 -4.85 5.67 19.50
C THR A 145 -5.23 5.73 18.02
N GLN A 146 -4.83 6.80 17.32
CA GLN A 146 -5.10 6.95 15.90
C GLN A 146 -4.34 5.89 15.06
N ALA A 147 -3.06 5.62 15.37
CA ALA A 147 -2.29 4.58 14.70
C ALA A 147 -2.92 3.19 14.91
N MET A 148 -3.35 2.85 16.13
CA MET A 148 -4.02 1.58 16.42
C MET A 148 -5.38 1.47 15.73
N ARG A 149 -6.16 2.55 15.72
CA ARG A 149 -7.46 2.62 15.06
C ARG A 149 -7.33 2.28 13.57
N THR A 150 -6.43 2.95 12.85
CA THR A 150 -6.28 2.76 11.40
C THR A 150 -5.46 1.50 11.06
N ASN A 151 -4.27 1.34 11.65
CA ASN A 151 -3.31 0.32 11.23
C ASN A 151 -3.66 -1.08 11.74
N VAL A 152 -4.36 -1.18 12.87
CA VAL A 152 -4.78 -2.48 13.44
C VAL A 152 -6.27 -2.68 13.26
N GLY A 153 -7.09 -1.80 13.81
CA GLY A 153 -8.55 -1.87 13.72
C GLY A 153 -9.03 -1.86 12.26
N GLY A 154 -8.59 -0.87 11.49
CA GLY A 154 -8.90 -0.76 10.07
C GLY A 154 -8.54 -2.03 9.28
N ASN A 155 -7.35 -2.60 9.53
CA ASN A 155 -6.90 -3.84 8.88
C ASN A 155 -7.79 -5.03 9.26
N LEU A 156 -8.09 -5.22 10.55
CA LEU A 156 -8.98 -6.27 11.01
C LEU A 156 -10.34 -6.20 10.29
N PHE A 157 -10.91 -5.00 10.22
CA PHE A 157 -12.21 -4.81 9.58
C PHE A 157 -12.14 -4.94 8.06
N ALA A 158 -11.04 -4.52 7.43
CA ALA A 158 -10.81 -4.72 6.00
C ALA A 158 -10.72 -6.22 5.68
N PHE A 159 -9.91 -6.99 6.42
CA PHE A 159 -9.84 -8.44 6.24
C PHE A 159 -11.24 -9.05 6.34
N ASN A 160 -11.97 -8.77 7.42
CA ASN A 160 -13.32 -9.30 7.63
C ASN A 160 -14.30 -8.96 6.49
N ALA A 161 -14.24 -7.74 5.94
CA ALA A 161 -15.11 -7.32 4.86
C ALA A 161 -14.87 -8.13 3.57
N PHE A 162 -13.61 -8.44 3.24
CA PHE A 162 -13.24 -9.13 2.01
C PHE A 162 -13.15 -10.66 2.15
N MET A 163 -13.11 -11.21 3.37
CA MET A 163 -12.96 -12.66 3.59
C MET A 163 -14.00 -13.50 2.87
N ARG A 164 -15.26 -13.03 2.78
CA ARG A 164 -16.32 -13.76 2.07
C ARG A 164 -16.03 -13.95 0.57
N LEU A 165 -15.29 -13.02 -0.04
CA LEU A 165 -14.88 -13.09 -1.45
C LEU A 165 -13.63 -13.94 -1.60
N ILE A 166 -12.66 -13.79 -0.68
CA ILE A 166 -11.42 -14.58 -0.64
C ILE A 166 -11.70 -16.08 -0.51
N LEU A 167 -12.62 -16.47 0.37
CA LEU A 167 -12.93 -17.88 0.63
C LEU A 167 -13.49 -18.62 -0.60
N LYS A 168 -14.04 -17.90 -1.58
CA LYS A 168 -14.55 -18.47 -2.83
C LYS A 168 -13.47 -18.68 -3.89
N SER A 169 -12.30 -18.06 -3.72
CA SER A 169 -11.17 -18.20 -4.63
C SER A 169 -10.49 -19.57 -4.46
N ASN A 170 -9.86 -20.06 -5.53
CA ASN A 170 -8.94 -21.21 -5.47
C ASN A 170 -7.51 -20.80 -5.07
N ILE A 171 -7.19 -19.50 -5.10
CA ILE A 171 -5.86 -18.93 -4.85
C ILE A 171 -5.69 -18.46 -3.40
N LYS A 172 -6.68 -17.74 -2.86
CA LYS A 172 -6.83 -17.36 -1.43
C LYS A 172 -5.59 -16.72 -0.77
N ARG A 173 -5.10 -15.59 -1.28
CA ARG A 173 -3.92 -14.90 -0.72
C ARG A 173 -4.27 -13.56 -0.10
N VAL A 174 -3.78 -13.32 1.11
CA VAL A 174 -3.95 -12.05 1.82
C VAL A 174 -2.58 -11.58 2.31
N ALA A 175 -2.23 -10.33 1.98
CA ALA A 175 -1.01 -9.68 2.42
C ALA A 175 -1.36 -8.38 3.14
N ALA A 176 -0.69 -8.14 4.28
CA ALA A 176 -0.71 -6.87 4.97
C ALA A 176 0.68 -6.23 4.91
N ILE A 177 0.75 -4.95 4.54
CA ILE A 177 2.02 -4.23 4.53
C ILE A 177 2.31 -3.69 5.93
N THR A 178 3.39 -4.20 6.51
CA THR A 178 3.82 -3.88 7.86
C THR A 178 5.01 -2.93 7.77
N SER A 179 6.06 -3.10 8.59
CA SER A 179 7.25 -2.25 8.51
C SER A 179 8.43 -2.92 9.21
N ALA A 180 9.63 -2.72 8.67
CA ALA A 180 10.88 -3.05 9.34
C ALA A 180 11.04 -2.31 10.68
N ALA A 181 10.43 -1.12 10.84
CA ALA A 181 10.42 -0.39 12.10
C ALA A 181 9.76 -1.17 13.27
N ALA A 182 8.94 -2.18 12.95
CA ALA A 182 8.33 -3.07 13.94
C ALA A 182 9.11 -4.36 14.18
N ALA A 183 10.25 -4.56 13.51
CA ALA A 183 11.10 -5.72 13.69
C ALA A 183 12.04 -5.48 14.88
N ARG A 184 11.93 -6.33 15.90
CA ARG A 184 12.73 -6.19 17.13
C ARG A 184 14.24 -6.22 16.86
N ASP A 185 14.67 -7.12 15.98
CA ASP A 185 16.10 -7.26 15.68
C ASP A 185 16.63 -5.99 14.98
N PHE A 186 15.84 -5.40 14.08
CA PHE A 186 16.16 -4.10 13.47
C PHE A 186 16.23 -2.96 14.50
N ILE A 187 15.28 -2.89 15.44
CA ILE A 187 15.26 -1.86 16.49
C ILE A 187 16.55 -1.89 17.30
N PHE A 188 17.02 -3.07 17.70
CA PHE A 188 18.24 -3.21 18.49
C PHE A 188 19.51 -3.00 17.67
N GLU A 189 19.60 -3.59 16.48
CA GLU A 189 20.83 -3.52 15.67
C GLU A 189 21.08 -2.13 15.09
N ALA A 190 20.02 -1.39 14.75
CA ALA A 190 20.11 -0.05 14.19
C ALA A 190 19.94 1.07 15.24
N GLU A 191 19.77 0.71 16.53
CA GLU A 191 19.47 1.65 17.62
C GLU A 191 18.28 2.58 17.27
N TYR A 192 17.26 2.01 16.62
CA TYR A 192 16.16 2.75 16.04
C TYR A 192 15.11 3.11 17.10
N SER A 193 15.31 4.23 17.79
CA SER A 193 14.50 4.67 18.94
C SER A 193 13.33 5.60 18.60
N GLU A 194 13.09 5.87 17.32
CA GLU A 194 12.07 6.81 16.82
C GLU A 194 10.83 6.04 16.29
N HIS A 195 9.84 6.72 15.72
CA HIS A 195 8.63 6.09 15.14
C HIS A 195 7.83 5.21 16.13
N ILE A 196 7.84 5.53 17.43
CA ILE A 196 7.39 4.63 18.51
C ILE A 196 5.94 4.15 18.32
N GLN A 197 4.98 5.06 18.15
CA GLN A 197 3.56 4.73 18.00
C GLN A 197 3.30 3.95 16.70
N TYR A 198 3.93 4.38 15.61
CA TYR A 198 3.83 3.73 14.31
C TYR A 198 4.37 2.28 14.35
N ALA A 199 5.60 2.10 14.83
CA ALA A 199 6.24 0.81 15.00
C ALA A 199 5.41 -0.13 15.89
N THR A 200 4.89 0.39 17.01
CA THR A 200 4.00 -0.35 17.92
C THR A 200 2.75 -0.84 17.19
N SER A 201 2.10 0.02 16.41
CA SER A 201 0.90 -0.36 15.64
C SER A 201 1.21 -1.42 14.57
N LYS A 202 2.39 -1.36 13.94
CA LYS A 202 2.81 -2.34 12.92
C LYS A 202 3.23 -3.67 13.56
N ALA A 203 3.79 -3.67 14.77
CA ALA A 203 4.03 -4.88 15.55
C ALA A 203 2.71 -5.56 15.96
N ALA A 204 1.72 -4.76 16.37
CA ALA A 204 0.37 -5.25 16.63
C ALA A 204 -0.28 -5.82 15.35
N LEU A 205 -0.08 -5.18 14.19
CA LEU A 205 -0.54 -5.72 12.90
C LEU A 205 0.12 -7.07 12.56
N ASN A 206 1.41 -7.26 12.81
CA ASN A 206 2.07 -8.58 12.64
C ASN A 206 1.36 -9.67 13.45
N THR A 207 1.00 -9.36 14.70
CA THR A 207 0.25 -10.27 15.57
C THR A 207 -1.14 -10.54 15.01
N LEU A 208 -1.85 -9.51 14.54
CA LEU A 208 -3.16 -9.63 13.93
C LEU A 208 -3.13 -10.56 12.70
N VAL A 209 -2.15 -10.37 11.80
CA VAL A 209 -1.96 -11.22 10.63
C VAL A 209 -1.74 -12.67 11.04
N ALA A 210 -0.91 -12.93 12.05
CA ALA A 210 -0.70 -14.28 12.57
C ALA A 210 -1.99 -14.91 13.11
N LYS A 211 -2.85 -14.13 13.79
CA LYS A 211 -4.17 -14.61 14.26
C LYS A 211 -5.09 -14.99 13.10
N PHE A 212 -5.15 -14.18 12.05
CA PHE A 212 -5.94 -14.49 10.84
C PHE A 212 -5.37 -15.70 10.10
N ALA A 213 -4.05 -15.79 9.95
CA ALA A 213 -3.37 -16.94 9.36
C ALA A 213 -3.73 -18.24 10.09
N ALA A 214 -3.65 -18.23 11.43
CA ALA A 214 -4.04 -19.38 12.24
C ALA A 214 -5.52 -19.74 12.07
N ARG A 215 -6.42 -18.74 12.04
CA ARG A 215 -7.86 -18.97 11.89
C ARG A 215 -8.21 -19.58 10.53
N TYR A 216 -7.65 -19.08 9.43
CA TYR A 216 -8.04 -19.46 8.07
C TYR A 216 -7.13 -20.51 7.42
N LYS A 217 -6.19 -21.08 8.18
CA LYS A 217 -5.27 -22.12 7.70
C LYS A 217 -6.01 -23.32 7.09
N ASN A 218 -7.03 -23.82 7.78
CA ASN A 218 -7.81 -24.98 7.32
C ASN A 218 -8.74 -24.64 6.15
N ASP A 219 -9.04 -23.35 5.95
CA ASP A 219 -9.79 -22.85 4.80
C ASP A 219 -8.88 -22.66 3.55
N GLY A 220 -7.57 -22.94 3.69
CA GLY A 220 -6.57 -22.85 2.62
C GLY A 220 -6.11 -21.43 2.31
N VAL A 221 -6.37 -20.46 3.19
CA VAL A 221 -5.97 -19.06 2.97
C VAL A 221 -4.54 -18.85 3.45
N LEU A 222 -3.67 -18.30 2.59
CA LEU A 222 -2.36 -17.81 3.03
C LEU A 222 -2.47 -16.35 3.45
N PHE A 223 -2.17 -16.07 4.71
CA PHE A 223 -1.97 -14.73 5.23
C PHE A 223 -0.47 -14.46 5.42
N VAL A 224 0.01 -13.33 4.91
CA VAL A 224 1.41 -12.88 5.08
C VAL A 224 1.48 -11.44 5.56
N ALA A 225 2.47 -11.17 6.40
CA ALA A 225 2.89 -9.83 6.78
C ALA A 225 4.16 -9.50 5.98
N LEU A 226 4.14 -8.41 5.23
CA LEU A 226 5.28 -7.96 4.42
C LEU A 226 5.93 -6.74 5.06
N HIS A 227 7.15 -6.92 5.58
CA HIS A 227 7.91 -5.86 6.22
C HIS A 227 8.68 -5.06 5.19
N THR A 228 8.36 -3.79 5.05
CA THR A 228 9.08 -2.87 4.16
C THR A 228 10.05 -2.01 4.95
N GLY A 229 11.24 -1.78 4.38
CA GLY A 229 12.18 -0.77 4.84
C GLY A 229 11.80 0.62 4.33
N PHE A 230 12.79 1.51 4.23
CA PHE A 230 12.62 2.80 3.59
C PHE A 230 12.39 2.64 2.09
N VAL A 231 11.32 3.25 1.58
CA VAL A 231 10.97 3.23 0.16
C VAL A 231 10.78 4.67 -0.29
N ASP A 232 11.43 5.07 -1.40
CA ASP A 232 11.20 6.38 -2.00
C ASP A 232 9.84 6.40 -2.70
N THR A 233 8.83 6.90 -1.99
CA THR A 233 7.45 7.06 -2.47
C THR A 233 7.11 8.52 -2.79
N TYR A 234 8.12 9.39 -2.82
CA TYR A 234 7.97 10.83 -3.05
C TYR A 234 8.85 11.32 -4.21
N PRO A 235 8.58 10.90 -5.46
CA PRO A 235 9.38 11.23 -6.63
C PRO A 235 9.39 12.71 -6.98
N ASN A 236 8.58 13.54 -6.30
CA ASN A 236 8.55 14.99 -6.42
C ASN A 236 8.93 15.73 -5.12
N ALA A 237 9.25 15.02 -4.03
CA ALA A 237 9.69 15.70 -2.80
C ALA A 237 11.08 16.33 -2.98
N PRO A 238 11.35 17.46 -2.29
CA PRO A 238 12.67 18.07 -2.23
C PRO A 238 13.77 17.06 -1.86
N LYS A 239 14.95 17.16 -2.50
CA LYS A 239 16.06 16.20 -2.32
C LYS A 239 16.52 16.07 -0.87
N ASN A 240 16.39 17.12 -0.06
CA ASN A 240 16.67 17.14 1.38
C ASN A 240 15.67 16.29 2.19
N PHE A 241 14.38 16.29 1.81
CA PHE A 241 13.38 15.40 2.42
C PHE A 241 13.67 13.93 2.11
N ARG A 242 14.07 13.63 0.87
CA ARG A 242 14.44 12.25 0.48
C ARG A 242 15.74 11.77 1.12
N ARG A 243 16.75 12.63 1.22
CA ARG A 243 18.00 12.31 1.94
C ARG A 243 17.76 12.10 3.43
N GLY A 244 16.88 12.88 4.07
CA GLY A 244 16.51 12.68 5.47
C GLY A 244 15.93 11.28 5.72
N LEU A 245 15.04 10.81 4.83
CA LEU A 245 14.42 9.49 4.95
C LEU A 245 15.38 8.32 4.63
N LEU A 246 16.34 8.53 3.73
CA LEU A 246 17.31 7.51 3.30
C LEU A 246 18.58 7.45 4.18
N CYS A 247 19.02 8.58 4.74
CA CYS A 247 20.24 8.64 5.57
C CYS A 247 20.10 7.96 6.94
N ILE A 248 18.88 7.69 7.40
CA ILE A 248 18.62 7.01 8.67
C ILE A 248 19.11 5.54 8.65
N GLY A 249 19.33 4.96 7.46
CA GLY A 249 19.97 3.64 7.31
C GLY A 249 21.49 3.67 7.06
N LEU A 250 22.11 4.86 6.99
CA LEU A 250 23.51 5.03 6.59
C LEU A 250 24.32 5.92 7.55
N THR A 251 23.83 6.21 8.75
CA THR A 251 24.69 6.70 9.82
C THR A 251 25.72 5.63 10.15
N ARG A 252 26.90 5.86 9.57
CA ARG A 252 28.13 5.08 9.67
C ARG A 252 28.40 4.65 11.11
N ARG A 253 28.75 3.36 11.28
CA ARG A 253 29.66 2.93 12.34
C ARG A 253 30.98 3.69 12.23
#